data_AF-A0A947T0M4-F1
#
_entry.id   AF-A0A947T0M4-F1
#
_cell.length_a   1.000
_cell.length_b   1.000
_cell.length_c   1.000
_cell.angle_alpha   90.00
_cell.angle_beta   90.00
_cell.angle_gamma   90.00
#
_symmetry.space_group_name_H-M   'P 1'
#
loop_
_entity.id
_entity.type
_entity.pdbx_description
1 polymer ?
#
loop_
_entity_poly.entity_id
_entity_poly.type
_entity_poly.pdbx_seq_one_letter_code
_entity_poly.pdbx_strand_id
1 'polypeptide(L)'
;PSAALVVIPPEHGKWLFAALVAAALLLEVAVSVPALRPWAPRPIDPARRPWFWAGLGSFAAANAVWNVSHTGGPWCDPHSLLQGHGLWHLLSAGAVWCFYLYFLAEREVEGRVESGRG
;
A
#
# COMPACT_ATOMS: atom_id res chain seq x y z
N PRO A 1 -36.02 11.03 -8.77
CA PRO A 1 -34.89 10.42 -8.03
C PRO A 1 -33.70 10.18 -8.98
N SER A 2 -32.90 11.21 -9.29
CA SER A 2 -31.65 11.53 -8.57
C SER A 2 -30.59 10.42 -8.65
N ALA A 3 -30.25 9.96 -9.85
CA ALA A 3 -29.00 9.24 -10.08
C ALA A 3 -27.86 10.27 -10.10
N ALA A 4 -27.38 10.65 -8.92
CA ALA A 4 -26.12 11.36 -8.76
C ALA A 4 -24.98 10.39 -9.08
N LEU A 5 -24.78 10.12 -10.37
CA LEU A 5 -23.53 9.54 -10.85
C LEU A 5 -22.50 10.65 -10.66
N VAL A 6 -21.79 10.63 -9.53
CA VAL A 6 -20.61 11.46 -9.34
C VAL A 6 -19.60 10.95 -10.35
N VAL A 7 -19.68 11.49 -11.57
CA VAL A 7 -18.66 11.38 -12.59
C VAL A 7 -17.52 12.24 -12.07
N ILE A 8 -16.65 11.63 -11.26
CA ILE A 8 -15.39 12.24 -10.88
C ILE A 8 -14.66 12.50 -12.20
N PRO A 9 -14.41 13.76 -12.59
CA PRO A 9 -13.72 14.04 -13.83
C PRO A 9 -12.36 13.33 -13.79
N PRO A 10 -11.94 12.64 -14.86
CA PRO A 10 -10.77 11.76 -14.86
C PRO A 10 -9.48 12.48 -14.44
N GLU A 11 -9.39 13.79 -14.66
CA GLU A 11 -8.26 14.63 -14.23
C GLU A 11 -8.13 14.75 -12.70
N HIS A 12 -9.20 14.55 -11.94
CA HIS A 12 -9.21 14.59 -10.47
C HIS A 12 -8.94 13.21 -9.85
N GLY A 13 -9.08 12.13 -10.61
CA GLY A 13 -8.88 10.76 -10.12
C GLY A 13 -7.48 10.50 -9.58
N LYS A 14 -6.44 11.06 -10.22
CA LYS A 14 -5.04 10.95 -9.78
C LYS A 14 -4.77 11.67 -8.47
N TRP A 15 -5.37 12.85 -8.27
CA TRP A 15 -5.22 13.64 -7.05
C TRP A 15 -6.01 13.03 -5.90
N LEU A 16 -7.21 12.51 -6.17
CA LEU A 16 -7.98 11.76 -5.19
C LEU A 16 -7.23 10.49 -4.76
N PHE A 17 -6.71 9.73 -5.71
CA PHE A 17 -5.93 8.53 -5.40
C PHE A 17 -4.67 8.87 -4.62
N ALA A 18 -3.91 9.88 -5.03
CA ALA A 18 -2.73 10.35 -4.28
C ALA A 18 -3.09 10.82 -2.86
N ALA A 19 -4.21 11.53 -2.69
CA ALA A 19 -4.69 11.95 -1.39
C ALA A 19 -5.11 10.76 -0.51
N LEU A 20 -5.76 9.74 -1.08
CA LEU A 20 -6.09 8.51 -0.36
C LEU A 20 -4.84 7.74 0.06
N VAL A 21 -3.83 7.65 -0.81
CA VAL A 21 -2.54 7.03 -0.48
C VAL A 21 -1.86 7.81 0.65
N ALA A 22 -1.82 9.15 0.57
CA ALA A 22 -1.23 9.98 1.62
C ALA A 22 -1.99 9.86 2.95
N ALA A 23 -3.32 9.86 2.91
CA ALA A 23 -4.16 9.68 4.10
C ALA A 23 -3.95 8.30 4.73
N ALA A 24 -3.89 7.24 3.92
CA ALA A 24 -3.56 5.89 4.38
C ALA A 24 -2.15 5.85 5.00
N LEU A 25 -1.16 6.49 4.37
CA LEU A 25 0.21 6.58 4.89
C LEU A 25 0.24 7.26 6.27
N LEU A 26 -0.47 8.39 6.41
CA LEU A 26 -0.56 9.15 7.66
C LEU A 26 -1.28 8.35 8.76
N LEU A 27 -2.40 7.71 8.41
CA LEU A 27 -3.16 6.86 9.32
C LEU A 27 -2.30 5.70 9.83
N GLU A 28 -1.58 5.02 8.94
CA GLU A 28 -0.76 3.89 9.31
C GLU A 28 0.49 4.29 10.11
N VAL A 29 1.12 5.42 9.78
CA VAL A 29 2.18 6.01 10.61
C VAL A 29 1.64 6.27 12.01
N ALA A 30 0.44 6.86 12.13
CA ALA A 30 -0.19 7.10 13.42
C ALA A 30 -0.46 5.78 14.18
N VAL A 31 -1.00 4.75 13.52
CA VAL A 31 -1.23 3.43 14.13
C VAL A 31 0.08 2.74 14.53
N SER A 32 1.18 2.97 13.82
CA SER A 32 2.48 2.37 14.14
C SER A 32 3.08 2.89 15.44
N VAL A 33 2.70 4.11 15.87
CA VAL A 33 3.15 4.77 17.10
C VAL A 33 2.34 4.25 18.29
N PRO A 34 2.95 3.50 19.23
CA PRO A 34 2.23 2.93 20.37
C PRO A 34 1.48 3.97 21.21
N ALA A 35 2.03 5.19 21.32
CA ALA A 35 1.42 6.31 22.05
C ALA A 35 0.08 6.79 21.45
N LEU A 36 -0.16 6.55 20.16
CA LEU A 36 -1.39 6.92 19.45
C LEU A 36 -2.41 5.77 19.41
N ARG A 37 -2.07 4.60 19.95
CA ARG A 37 -2.95 3.41 20.00
C ARG A 37 -3.02 2.76 21.39
N PRO A 38 -3.39 3.49 22.45
CA PRO A 38 -3.49 2.92 23.79
C PRO A 38 -4.51 1.77 23.91
N TRP A 39 -5.44 1.67 22.96
CA TRP A 39 -6.45 0.61 22.87
C TRP A 39 -6.02 -0.64 22.09
N ALA A 40 -4.84 -0.65 21.47
CA ALA A 40 -4.42 -1.79 20.65
C ALA A 40 -3.99 -2.98 21.53
N PRO A 41 -4.63 -4.16 21.40
CA PRO A 41 -4.41 -5.28 22.30
C PRO A 41 -3.03 -5.94 22.12
N ARG A 42 -2.33 -5.71 21.01
CA ARG A 42 -1.01 -6.30 20.73
C ARG A 42 -0.03 -5.30 20.11
N PRO A 43 1.22 -5.22 20.60
CA PRO A 43 2.28 -4.49 19.93
C PRO A 43 2.64 -5.17 18.60
N ILE A 44 2.93 -4.37 17.56
CA ILE A 44 3.48 -4.85 16.28
C ILE A 44 4.86 -5.46 16.55
N ASP A 45 5.09 -6.68 16.06
CA ASP A 45 6.37 -7.37 16.16
C ASP A 45 7.48 -6.55 15.47
N PRO A 46 8.53 -6.12 16.21
CA PRO A 46 9.63 -5.34 15.66
C PRO A 46 10.32 -6.01 14.46
N ALA A 47 10.36 -7.34 14.41
CA ALA A 47 10.97 -8.08 13.31
C ALA A 47 10.23 -7.90 11.97
N ARG A 48 9.01 -7.36 11.98
CA ARG A 48 8.10 -7.32 10.81
C ARG A 48 7.81 -5.92 10.32
N ARG A 49 8.12 -4.93 11.16
CA ARG A 49 8.13 -3.52 10.76
C ARG A 49 8.88 -3.29 9.44
N PRO A 50 10.03 -3.94 9.14
CA PRO A 50 10.70 -3.75 7.86
C PRO A 50 9.85 -4.14 6.66
N TRP A 51 9.11 -5.26 6.71
CA TRP A 51 8.23 -5.70 5.62
C TRP A 51 7.07 -4.74 5.40
N PHE A 52 6.50 -4.21 6.49
CA PHE A 52 5.48 -3.17 6.41
C PHE A 52 6.00 -1.93 5.66
N TRP A 53 7.15 -1.39 6.09
CA TRP A 53 7.76 -0.21 5.46
C TRP A 53 8.21 -0.47 4.02
N ALA A 54 8.73 -1.65 3.73
CA ALA A 54 9.09 -2.06 2.37
C ALA A 54 7.87 -2.12 1.45
N GLY A 55 6.76 -2.70 1.93
CA GLY A 55 5.50 -2.75 1.18
C GLY A 55 4.93 -1.35 0.92
N LEU A 56 4.93 -0.51 1.95
CA LEU A 56 4.47 0.88 1.85
C LEU A 56 5.33 1.71 0.89
N GLY A 57 6.66 1.59 0.98
CA GLY A 57 7.60 2.25 0.09
C GLY A 57 7.45 1.80 -1.36
N SER A 58 7.29 0.49 -1.58
CA SER A 58 7.06 -0.08 -2.92
C SER A 58 5.74 0.40 -3.52
N PHE A 59 4.68 0.49 -2.72
CA PHE A 59 3.38 1.01 -3.16
C PHE A 59 3.43 2.51 -3.49
N ALA A 60 4.09 3.31 -2.65
CA ALA A 60 4.29 4.74 -2.91
C ALA A 60 5.11 4.97 -4.19
N ALA A 61 6.18 4.19 -4.39
CA ALA A 61 6.99 4.23 -5.60
C ALA A 61 6.18 3.83 -6.85
N ALA A 62 5.35 2.77 -6.74
CA ALA A 62 4.44 2.38 -7.81
C ALA A 62 3.54 3.56 -8.20
N ASN A 63 2.91 4.21 -7.21
CA ASN A 63 2.04 5.34 -7.47
C ASN A 63 2.77 6.54 -8.13
N ALA A 64 4.01 6.82 -7.72
CA ALA A 64 4.83 7.86 -8.36
C ALA A 64 5.12 7.53 -9.84
N VAL A 65 5.53 6.28 -10.12
CA VAL A 65 5.80 5.80 -11.47
C VAL A 65 4.54 5.89 -12.35
N TRP A 66 3.40 5.42 -11.84
CA TRP A 66 2.12 5.50 -12.56
C TRP A 66 1.77 6.95 -12.96
N ASN A 67 1.94 7.91 -12.05
CA ASN A 67 1.62 9.31 -12.31
C ASN A 67 2.44 9.92 -13.46
N VAL A 68 3.67 9.45 -13.70
CA VAL A 68 4.51 9.94 -14.80
C VAL A 68 4.45 9.07 -16.06
N SER A 69 4.07 7.79 -15.93
CA SER A 69 4.04 6.83 -17.04
C SER A 69 2.65 6.48 -17.56
N HIS A 70 1.58 7.07 -16.99
CA HIS A 70 0.23 6.92 -17.51
C HIS A 70 0.15 7.39 -18.98
N THR A 71 -0.85 6.91 -19.72
CA THR A 71 -1.06 7.29 -21.12
C THR A 71 -1.10 8.80 -21.29
N GLY A 72 -0.21 9.33 -22.15
CA GLY A 72 -0.05 10.78 -22.38
C GLY A 72 0.88 11.49 -21.38
N GLY A 73 1.42 10.75 -20.40
CA GLY A 73 2.43 11.23 -19.46
C GLY A 73 3.85 11.27 -20.06
N PRO A 74 4.78 12.01 -19.43
CA PRO A 74 6.12 12.24 -19.97
C PRO A 74 6.98 10.97 -20.10
N TRP A 75 6.69 9.93 -19.32
CA TRP A 75 7.39 8.63 -19.39
C TRP A 75 6.57 7.55 -20.09
N CYS A 76 5.52 7.94 -20.80
CA CYS A 76 4.71 7.04 -21.62
C CYS A 76 5.41 6.82 -22.97
N ASP A 77 6.18 5.75 -23.07
CA ASP A 77 6.68 5.23 -24.34
C ASP A 77 6.02 3.86 -24.63
N PRO A 78 5.13 3.75 -25.63
CA PRO A 78 4.47 2.50 -26.00
C PRO A 78 5.39 1.48 -26.70
N HIS A 79 6.57 1.91 -27.17
CA HIS A 79 7.51 1.05 -27.90
C HIS A 79 8.71 0.61 -27.05
N SER A 80 8.85 1.13 -25.83
CA SER A 80 9.92 0.73 -24.90
C SER A 80 9.65 -0.63 -24.25
N LEU A 81 10.69 -1.48 -24.22
CA LEU A 81 10.68 -2.76 -23.47
C LEU A 81 10.64 -2.54 -21.95
N LEU A 82 11.23 -1.45 -21.46
CA LEU A 82 11.18 -1.01 -20.07
C LEU A 82 10.18 0.14 -19.95
N GLN A 83 8.90 -0.19 -20.07
CA GLN A 83 7.81 0.77 -19.93
C GLN A 83 7.55 1.07 -18.45
N GLY A 84 7.27 2.33 -18.11
CA GLY A 84 6.90 2.69 -16.73
C GLY A 84 5.68 1.94 -16.21
N HIS A 85 4.77 1.52 -17.09
CA HIS A 85 3.66 0.62 -16.76
C HIS A 85 4.14 -0.77 -16.25
N GLY A 86 5.19 -1.33 -16.86
CA GLY A 86 5.80 -2.57 -16.40
C GLY A 86 6.46 -2.42 -15.03
N LEU A 87 7.19 -1.32 -14.82
CA LEU A 87 7.78 -1.00 -13.52
C LEU A 87 6.71 -0.80 -12.43
N TRP A 88 5.60 -0.15 -12.78
CA TRP A 88 4.45 0.00 -11.88
C TRP A 88 3.88 -1.35 -11.41
N HIS A 89 3.70 -2.31 -12.32
CA HIS A 89 3.23 -3.66 -11.97
C HIS A 89 4.22 -4.38 -11.05
N LEU A 90 5.52 -4.31 -11.32
CA LEU A 90 6.54 -4.95 -10.49
C LEU A 90 6.58 -4.38 -9.07
N LEU A 91 6.51 -3.05 -8.94
CA LEU A 91 6.45 -2.37 -7.64
C LEU A 91 5.17 -2.70 -6.87
N SER A 92 4.04 -2.84 -7.59
CA SER A 92 2.76 -3.25 -6.99
C SER A 92 2.79 -4.70 -6.51
N ALA A 93 3.37 -5.62 -7.29
CA ALA A 93 3.57 -7.01 -6.90
C ALA A 93 4.51 -7.11 -5.67
N GLY A 94 5.60 -6.34 -5.66
CA GLY A 94 6.51 -6.25 -4.52
C GLY A 94 5.82 -5.72 -3.26
N ALA A 95 4.93 -4.73 -3.39
CA ALA A 95 4.15 -4.21 -2.28
C ALA A 95 3.24 -5.29 -1.68
N VAL A 96 2.47 -5.98 -2.52
CA VAL A 96 1.58 -7.07 -2.09
C VAL A 96 2.38 -8.19 -1.43
N TRP A 97 3.54 -8.57 -1.98
CA TRP A 97 4.41 -9.58 -1.38
C TRP A 97 4.90 -9.20 0.02
N CYS A 98 5.35 -7.95 0.19
CA CYS A 98 5.80 -7.46 1.50
C CYS A 98 4.65 -7.44 2.51
N PHE A 99 3.45 -7.01 2.10
CA PHE A 99 2.27 -7.06 2.96
C PHE A 99 1.86 -8.49 3.28
N TYR A 100 1.95 -9.42 2.33
CA TYR A 100 1.72 -10.84 2.58
C TYR A 100 2.67 -11.38 3.66
N LEU A 101 3.96 -11.08 3.59
CA LEU A 101 4.93 -11.49 4.63
C LEU A 101 4.65 -10.84 5.99
N TYR A 102 4.19 -9.59 5.99
CA TYR A 102 3.77 -8.89 7.20
C TYR A 102 2.59 -9.61 7.89
N PHE A 103 1.55 -10.00 7.13
CA PHE A 103 0.34 -10.65 7.66
C PHE A 103 0.47 -12.16 7.89
N LEU A 104 1.22 -12.90 7.06
CA LEU A 104 1.34 -14.35 7.14
C LEU A 104 1.84 -14.80 8.52
N ALA A 105 2.86 -14.12 9.02
CA ALA A 105 3.47 -14.54 10.25
C ALA A 105 2.58 -14.18 11.48
N GLU A 106 1.55 -13.33 11.35
CA GLU A 106 0.59 -13.04 12.43
C GLU A 106 -0.26 -14.28 12.71
N ARG A 107 -0.62 -15.02 11.65
CA ARG A 107 -1.35 -16.29 11.72
C ARG A 107 -0.52 -17.39 12.39
N GLU A 108 0.79 -17.46 12.12
CA GLU A 108 1.68 -18.45 12.76
C GLU A 108 1.90 -18.21 14.26
N VAL A 109 1.90 -16.96 14.72
CA VAL A 109 2.00 -16.65 16.15
C VAL A 109 0.70 -17.01 16.86
N GLU A 110 -0.46 -16.67 16.29
CA GLU A 110 -1.77 -17.07 16.82
C GLU A 110 -1.87 -18.60 16.95
N GLY A 111 -1.49 -19.34 15.89
CA GLY A 111 -1.51 -20.80 15.90
C GLY A 111 -0.57 -21.45 16.93
N ARG A 112 0.61 -20.87 17.19
CA ARG A 112 1.51 -21.34 18.26
C ARG A 112 0.96 -21.07 19.66
N VAL A 113 0.32 -19.91 19.87
CA VAL A 113 -0.29 -19.57 21.17
C VAL A 113 -1.50 -20.46 21.47
N GLU A 114 -2.31 -20.80 20.46
CA GLU A 114 -3.41 -21.75 20.61
C GLU A 114 -2.90 -23.17 20.89
N SER A 115 -1.88 -23.64 20.15
CA SER A 115 -1.29 -24.97 20.35
C SER A 115 -0.61 -25.16 21.70
N GLY A 116 -0.07 -24.11 22.34
CA GLY A 116 0.54 -24.18 23.66
C GLY A 116 -0.44 -24.09 24.84
N ARG A 117 -1.73 -23.84 24.56
CA ARG A 117 -2.82 -23.80 25.55
C ARG A 117 -3.64 -25.09 25.63
N GLY A 118 -3.41 -26.02 24.70
CA GLY A 118 -4.05 -27.34 24.64
C GLY A 118 -3.31 -28.41 25.43
#